data_AF-W7KLK2-F1
#
_entry.id   AF-W7KLK2-F1
#
_cell.length_a   1.000
_cell.length_b   1.000
_cell.length_c   1.000
_cell.angle_alpha   90.00
_cell.angle_beta   90.00
_cell.angle_gamma   90.00
#
_symmetry.space_group_name_H-M   'P 1'
#
loop_
_entity.id
_entity.type
_entity.pdbx_description
1 polymer ?
#
loop_
_entity_poly.entity_id
_entity_poly.type
_entity_poly.pdbx_seq_one_letter_code
_entity_poly.pdbx_strand_id
1 'polypeptide(L)' 'MPWRIRCTECGTERDLNVSFDISKQRTIYIYCNVCRKNTFNEILGYKE' A
#
# COMPACT_ATOMS: atom_id res chain seq x y z
N MET A 1 -10.95 7.56 -5.05
CA MET A 1 -10.74 6.19 -5.57
C MET A 1 -9.51 5.61 -4.85
N PRO A 2 -9.28 4.29 -4.82
CA PRO A 2 -8.22 3.73 -3.99
C PRO A 2 -6.82 3.87 -4.61
N TRP A 3 -5.81 3.83 -3.75
CA TRP A 3 -4.41 3.69 -4.14
C TRP A 3 -4.01 2.22 -4.17
N ARG A 4 -3.39 1.75 -5.25
CA ARG A 4 -2.82 0.41 -5.31
C ARG A 4 -1.49 0.40 -4.57
N ILE A 5 -1.35 -0.49 -3.59
CA ILE A 5 -0.10 -0.69 -2.83
C ILE A 5 0.36 -2.14 -2.89
N ARG A 6 1.65 -2.39 -2.71
CA ARG A 6 2.27 -3.72 -2.69
C ARG A 6 3.15 -3.92 -1.46
N CYS A 7 2.96 -5.01 -0.74
CA CYS A 7 3.84 -5.38 0.38
C CYS A 7 5.23 -5.74 -0.13
N THR A 8 6.28 -5.16 0.46
CA THR A 8 7.68 -5.41 0.06
C THR A 8 8.20 -6.76 0.52
N GLU A 9 7.52 -7.43 1.46
CA GLU A 9 7.95 -8.74 1.97
C GLU A 9 7.35 -9.92 1.21
N CYS A 10 6.03 -9.94 1.00
CA CYS A 10 5.33 -11.06 0.36
C CYS A 10 4.78 -10.75 -1.04
N GLY A 11 4.93 -9.51 -1.53
CA GLY A 11 4.44 -9.10 -2.85
C GLY A 11 2.92 -8.96 -2.96
N THR A 12 2.16 -9.15 -1.88
CA THR A 12 0.68 -9.02 -1.91
C THR A 12 0.29 -7.58 -2.23
N GLU A 13 -0.60 -7.43 -3.20
CA GLU A 13 -1.15 -6.14 -3.58
C GLU A 13 -2.56 -5.93 -3.02
N ARG A 14 -2.87 -4.68 -2.67
CA ARG A 14 -4.23 -4.31 -2.24
C ARG A 14 -4.55 -2.86 -2.57
N ASP A 15 -5.83 -2.56 -2.46
CA ASP A 15 -6.38 -1.23 -2.65
C ASP A 15 -6.50 -0.54 -1.28
N LEU A 16 -5.84 0.61 -1.15
CA LEU A 16 -5.82 1.45 0.05
C LEU A 16 -6.75 2.65 -0.15
N ASN A 17 -7.84 2.67 0.60
CA ASN A 17 -8.79 3.78 0.61
C ASN A 17 -8.36 4.82 1.64
N VAL A 18 -7.89 5.97 1.16
CA VAL A 18 -7.52 7.13 1.98
C VAL A 18 -8.08 8.41 1.37
N SER A 19 -8.40 9.39 2.20
CA SER A 19 -9.00 10.67 1.79
C SER A 19 -7.97 11.75 1.41
N PHE A 20 -6.69 11.38 1.34
CA PHE A 20 -5.59 12.31 1.03
C PHE A 20 -4.67 11.72 -0.03
N ASP A 21 -3.95 12.60 -0.73
CA ASP A 21 -2.97 12.22 -1.74
C ASP A 21 -1.71 11.65 -1.09
N ILE A 22 -1.30 10.47 -1.54
CA ILE A 22 -0.08 9.79 -1.09
C ILE A 22 0.96 9.64 -2.20
N SER A 23 0.77 10.27 -3.36
CA SER A 23 1.68 10.24 -4.51
C SER A 23 3.13 10.60 -4.18
N LYS A 24 3.33 11.49 -3.20
CA LYS A 24 4.66 11.94 -2.76
C LYS A 24 5.33 11.01 -1.75
N GLN A 25 4.61 10.01 -1.25
CA GLN A 25 5.17 9.06 -0.30
C GLN A 25 5.89 7.95 -1.07
N ARG A 26 7.10 7.59 -0.64
CA ARG A 26 7.85 6.50 -1.29
C ARG A 26 7.34 5.13 -0.84
N THR A 27 6.97 5.02 0.43
CA THR A 27 6.49 3.78 1.07
C THR A 27 5.51 4.11 2.18
N ILE A 28 4.58 3.19 2.45
CA ILE A 28 3.67 3.26 3.60
C ILE A 28 3.89 2.06 4.53
N TYR A 29 3.86 2.31 5.84
CA TYR A 29 3.97 1.25 6.85
C TYR A 29 2.58 0.85 7.35
N ILE A 30 2.15 -0.37 7.04
CA ILE A 30 0.79 -0.82 7.31
C ILE A 30 0.73 -2.35 7.44
N TYR A 31 -0.28 -2.85 8.15
CA TYR A 31 -0.51 -4.27 8.39
C TYR A 31 -0.75 -5.05 7.09
N CYS A 32 0.02 -6.13 6.88
CA CYS A 32 -0.19 -7.09 5.80
C CYS A 32 -0.94 -8.32 6.32
N ASN A 33 -2.05 -8.67 5.68
CA ASN A 33 -2.87 -9.84 6.02
C ASN A 33 -2.17 -11.18 5.69
N VAL A 34 -1.23 -11.20 4.75
CA VAL A 34 -0.46 -12.40 4.38
C VAL A 34 0.73 -12.62 5.33
N CYS A 35 1.53 -11.58 5.59
CA CYS A 35 2.65 -11.67 6.54
C CYS A 35 2.20 -11.73 8.01
N ARG A 36 0.96 -11.29 8.29
CA ARG A 36 0.37 -11.13 9.63
C ARG A 36 1.14 -10.19 10.56
N LYS A 37 1.81 -9.19 9.98
CA LYS A 37 2.56 -8.14 10.69
C LYS A 37 2.52 -6.83 9.91
N ASN A 38 2.94 -5.74 10.55
CA ASN A 38 3.16 -4.48 9.86
C ASN A 38 4.39 -4.59 8.96
N THR A 39 4.26 -4.10 7.74
CA THR A 39 5.30 -4.17 6.70
C THR A 39 5.35 -2.86 5.94
N PHE A 40 6.49 -2.58 5.31
CA PHE A 40 6.55 -1.52 4.32
C PHE A 40 5.84 -1.96 3.04
N ASN A 41 5.13 -1.03 2.43
CA ASN A 41 4.41 -1.23 1.20
C ASN A 41 4.78 -0.12 0.21
N GLU A 42 5.05 -0.50 -1.04
CA GLU A 42 5.28 0.42 -2.15
C GLU A 42 3.94 0.91 -2.69
N ILE A 43 3.90 2.17 -3.13
CA ILE A 43 2.72 2.76 -3.78
C ILE A 43 2.88 2.54 -5.29
N LEU A 44 2.01 1.71 -5.86
CA LEU A 44 2.04 1.36 -7.28
C LEU A 44 1.34 2.40 -8.15
N GLY A 45 0.36 3.12 -7.61
CA GLY A 45 -0.34 4.20 -8.31
C GLY A 45 -1.76 4.41 -7.83
N TYR A 46 -2.40 5.45 -8.37
CA TYR A 46 -3.82 5.72 -8.17
C TYR A 46 -4.65 4.90 -9.16
N LYS A 47 -5.72 4.25 -8.70
CA LYS A 47 -6.73 3.68 -9.60
C LYS A 47 -7.73 4.77 -9.96
N GLU A 48 -7.71 5.20 -11.23
CA GLU A 48 -8.77 6.03 -11.84
C GLU A 48 -10.10 5.28 -11.96
#